data_AF-A0A935P0W1-F1
#
_entry.id   AF-A0A935P0W1-F1
#
_cell.length_a   1.000
_cell.length_b   1.000
_cell.length_c   1.000
_cell.angle_alpha   90.00
_cell.angle_beta   90.00
_cell.angle_gamma   90.00
#
_symmetry.space_group_name_H-M   'P 1'
#
loop_
_entity.id
_entity.type
_entity.pdbx_description
1 polymer ?
#
loop_
_entity_poly.entity_id
_entity_poly.type
_entity_poly.pdbx_seq_one_letter_code
_entity_poly.pdbx_strand_id
1 'polypeptide(L)'
;MSHKFNATIQHRDDVSYVKLAGVIDEDNELANIVERIPRGTAVIDLGEIERINSCGVRDWVNWLSRLEAQGTRAILVECSPAIVAQINLVNNFTGTGVVKSFFVPYFCPECDEEKVLLVETSDMGPPPHEPPMCRCDECDLVMDFDDMPDSYFAFLSNSRKYAEAEKVSGAIRDMGGPSEPSDKARVRSRVSSPAIAPSPKGAPPGLPGRPSAPNRLSAPPSYGAPGAAGARPGLPSFPPRGPSNLGGPNPMSNGGGLGPLPPSGPMSSAPATAGMAPLGMGMGPLQGAAPARRGNATIYTLVGVLVVAIGVLGYLLLTR
;
A
#
# COMPACT_ATOMS: atom_id res chain seq x y z
N MET A 1 6.33 16.27 -24.69
CA MET A 1 6.80 15.13 -23.87
C MET A 1 5.58 14.29 -23.60
N SER A 2 5.60 12.99 -23.89
CA SER A 2 4.46 12.12 -23.56
C SER A 2 4.36 12.07 -22.04
N HIS A 3 3.29 12.58 -21.45
CA HIS A 3 3.07 12.47 -20.02
C HIS A 3 2.97 10.99 -19.68
N LYS A 4 3.88 10.51 -18.81
CA LYS A 4 3.91 9.11 -18.34
C LYS A 4 2.79 8.81 -17.35
N PHE A 5 2.19 9.84 -16.77
CA PHE A 5 1.09 9.75 -15.84
C PHE A 5 -0.18 10.34 -16.46
N ASN A 6 -1.32 9.68 -16.25
CA ASN A 6 -2.63 10.16 -16.68
C ASN A 6 -3.65 9.95 -15.55
N ALA A 7 -4.48 10.97 -15.31
CA ALA A 7 -5.61 10.90 -14.39
C ALA A 7 -6.91 11.31 -15.07
N THR A 8 -7.89 10.41 -15.08
CA THR A 8 -9.26 10.67 -15.54
C THR A 8 -10.20 10.65 -14.34
N ILE A 9 -11.05 11.66 -14.22
CA ILE A 9 -12.01 11.79 -13.11
C ILE A 9 -13.41 11.93 -13.68
N GLN A 10 -14.33 11.11 -13.18
CA GLN A 10 -15.75 11.17 -13.48
C GLN A 10 -16.53 11.27 -12.17
N HIS A 11 -17.61 12.04 -12.19
CA HIS A 11 -18.45 12.25 -11.02
C HIS A 11 -19.85 11.70 -11.25
N ARG A 12 -20.38 11.04 -10.23
CA ARG A 12 -21.76 10.64 -10.16
C ARG A 12 -22.24 10.74 -8.72
N ASP A 13 -23.22 11.60 -8.50
CA ASP A 13 -23.81 11.84 -7.18
C ASP A 13 -22.74 12.17 -6.11
N ASP A 14 -22.60 11.36 -5.07
CA ASP A 14 -21.61 11.49 -4.00
C ASP A 14 -20.33 10.66 -4.23
N VAL A 15 -20.19 10.09 -5.43
CA VAL A 15 -19.08 9.23 -5.82
C VAL A 15 -18.24 9.87 -6.93
N SER A 16 -16.92 9.86 -6.73
CA SER A 16 -15.94 10.22 -7.75
C SER A 16 -15.18 8.98 -8.19
N TYR A 17 -15.22 8.65 -9.48
CA TYR A 17 -14.39 7.63 -10.07
C TYR A 17 -13.09 8.27 -10.58
N VAL A 18 -11.97 7.83 -10.04
CA VAL A 18 -10.64 8.37 -10.31
C VAL A 18 -9.82 7.25 -10.91
N LYS A 19 -9.58 7.29 -12.22
CA LYS A 19 -8.71 6.34 -12.90
C LYS A 19 -7.32 6.92 -13.06
N LEU A 20 -6.32 6.24 -12.51
CA LEU A 20 -4.92 6.62 -12.60
C LEU A 20 -4.16 5.61 -13.47
N ALA A 21 -3.33 6.11 -14.38
CA ALA A 21 -2.60 5.28 -15.32
C ALA A 21 -1.15 5.74 -15.50
N GLY A 22 -0.27 4.77 -15.76
CA GLY A 22 1.14 4.96 -16.07
C GLY A 22 2.04 4.95 -14.84
N VAL A 23 2.98 5.88 -14.76
CA VAL A 23 4.04 5.89 -13.72
C VAL A 23 3.79 6.99 -12.71
N ILE A 24 3.84 6.66 -11.42
CA ILE A 24 3.82 7.63 -10.32
C ILE A 24 5.26 7.91 -9.89
N ASP A 25 5.87 8.92 -10.48
CA ASP A 25 7.22 9.39 -10.17
C ASP A 25 7.22 10.87 -9.78
N GLU A 26 8.32 11.61 -9.95
CA GLU A 26 8.42 13.03 -9.61
C GLU A 26 7.45 13.92 -10.41
N ASP A 27 6.97 13.46 -11.57
CA ASP A 27 6.13 14.23 -12.49
C ASP A 27 4.64 13.77 -12.44
N ASN A 28 4.22 13.11 -11.36
CA ASN A 28 2.89 12.48 -11.23
C ASN A 28 1.69 13.45 -11.19
N GLU A 29 1.89 14.75 -10.98
CA GLU A 29 0.82 15.77 -10.96
C GLU A 29 -0.40 15.48 -10.02
N LEU A 30 -0.33 14.52 -9.08
CA LEU A 30 -1.44 14.14 -8.20
C LEU A 30 -1.96 15.33 -7.37
N ALA A 31 -1.05 16.22 -6.98
CA ALA A 31 -1.40 17.44 -6.25
C ALA A 31 -2.40 18.32 -7.01
N ASN A 32 -2.39 18.30 -8.34
CA ASN A 32 -3.24 19.14 -9.20
C ASN A 32 -4.68 18.64 -9.30
N ILE A 33 -4.95 17.39 -8.91
CA ILE A 33 -6.27 16.77 -9.04
C ILE A 33 -7.05 16.68 -7.72
N VAL A 34 -6.46 17.12 -6.59
CA VAL A 34 -7.12 17.09 -5.27
C VAL A 34 -8.45 17.86 -5.28
N GLU A 35 -8.44 19.08 -5.81
CA GLU A 35 -9.62 19.96 -5.84
C GLU A 35 -10.71 19.45 -6.80
N ARG A 36 -10.35 18.56 -7.73
CA ARG A 36 -11.27 17.91 -8.66
C ARG A 36 -11.99 16.73 -8.01
N ILE A 37 -11.62 16.32 -6.80
CA ILE A 37 -12.25 15.19 -6.10
C ILE A 37 -12.98 15.76 -4.88
N PRO A 38 -14.30 16.00 -4.97
CA PRO A 38 -15.08 16.56 -3.86
C PRO A 38 -15.21 15.56 -2.69
N ARG A 39 -15.67 16.07 -1.54
CA ARG A 39 -16.06 15.24 -0.39
C ARG A 39 -17.06 14.16 -0.80
N GLY A 40 -17.00 13.00 -0.15
CA GLY A 40 -17.84 11.84 -0.48
C GLY A 40 -17.01 10.57 -0.57
N THR A 41 -17.32 9.73 -1.55
CA THR A 41 -16.57 8.49 -1.81
C THR A 41 -15.72 8.66 -3.07
N ALA A 42 -14.42 8.35 -3.00
CA ALA A 42 -13.55 8.27 -4.16
C ALA A 42 -13.22 6.80 -4.45
N VAL A 43 -13.70 6.29 -5.59
CA VAL A 43 -13.28 4.99 -6.13
C VAL A 43 -12.06 5.24 -6.99
N ILE A 44 -10.90 4.79 -6.52
CA ILE A 44 -9.60 5.05 -7.13
C ILE A 44 -9.15 3.77 -7.82
N ASP A 45 -9.23 3.75 -9.15
CA ASP A 45 -8.78 2.68 -10.02
C ASP A 45 -7.28 2.81 -10.29
N LEU A 46 -6.56 1.76 -9.92
CA LEU A 46 -5.10 1.67 -9.94
C LEU A 46 -4.59 0.55 -10.86
N GLY A 47 -5.45 0.01 -11.73
CA GLY A 47 -5.13 -1.16 -12.57
C GLY A 47 -4.16 -0.85 -13.70
N GLU A 48 -4.00 0.43 -14.04
CA GLU A 48 -3.07 0.89 -15.08
C GLU A 48 -1.82 1.55 -14.51
N ILE A 49 -1.61 1.48 -13.19
CA ILE A 49 -0.35 1.93 -12.59
C ILE A 49 0.72 0.87 -12.80
N GLU A 50 1.70 1.20 -13.65
CA GLU A 50 2.79 0.31 -14.03
C GLU A 50 3.89 0.30 -12.96
N ARG A 51 4.17 1.48 -12.38
CA ARG A 51 5.29 1.66 -11.45
C ARG A 51 5.09 2.87 -10.56
N ILE A 52 5.68 2.80 -9.37
CA ILE A 52 5.77 3.90 -8.42
C ILE A 52 7.16 3.92 -7.79
N ASN A 53 7.78 5.10 -7.70
CA ASN A 53 9.09 5.29 -7.05
C ASN A 53 8.94 5.98 -5.68
N SER A 54 10.05 6.23 -4.99
CA SER A 54 10.04 6.83 -3.65
C SER A 54 9.46 8.25 -3.61
N CYS A 55 9.68 9.07 -4.64
CA CYS A 55 9.06 10.38 -4.76
C CYS A 55 7.55 10.25 -4.97
N GLY A 56 7.13 9.35 -5.86
CA GLY A 56 5.74 9.03 -6.11
C GLY A 56 5.01 8.49 -4.87
N VAL A 57 5.64 7.63 -4.07
CA VAL A 57 5.10 7.14 -2.78
C VAL A 57 4.81 8.31 -1.84
N ARG A 58 5.74 9.26 -1.72
CA ARG A 58 5.54 10.43 -0.84
C ARG A 58 4.35 11.27 -1.31
N ASP A 59 4.30 11.54 -2.61
CA ASP A 59 3.24 12.36 -3.21
C ASP A 59 1.89 11.67 -3.12
N TRP A 60 1.85 10.35 -3.34
CA TRP A 60 0.67 9.51 -3.13
C TRP A 60 0.12 9.60 -1.71
N VAL A 61 0.96 9.38 -0.69
CA VAL A 61 0.54 9.44 0.71
C VAL A 61 0.04 10.84 1.07
N ASN A 62 0.73 11.89 0.61
CA ASN A 62 0.30 13.28 0.82
C ASN A 62 -1.03 13.57 0.12
N TRP A 63 -1.20 13.11 -1.11
CA TRP A 63 -2.41 13.27 -1.91
C TRP A 63 -3.60 12.60 -1.22
N LEU A 64 -3.47 11.33 -0.83
CA LEU A 64 -4.50 10.58 -0.14
C LEU A 64 -4.87 11.24 1.20
N SER A 65 -3.88 11.70 1.97
CA SER A 65 -4.10 12.42 3.23
C SER A 65 -4.90 13.73 3.03
N ARG A 66 -4.69 14.44 1.92
CA ARG A 66 -5.48 15.64 1.59
C ARG A 66 -6.93 15.29 1.25
N LEU A 67 -7.15 14.21 0.50
CA LEU A 67 -8.50 13.72 0.21
C LEU A 67 -9.26 13.37 1.51
N GLU A 68 -8.58 12.71 2.44
CA GLU A 68 -9.16 12.37 3.76
C GLU A 68 -9.47 13.62 4.59
N ALA A 69 -8.57 14.60 4.61
CA ALA A 69 -8.75 15.84 5.37
C ALA A 69 -9.98 16.65 4.93
N GLN A 70 -10.37 16.58 3.65
CA GLN A 70 -11.59 17.21 3.15
C GLN A 70 -12.86 16.31 3.28
N GLY A 71 -12.74 15.14 3.93
CA GLY A 71 -13.85 14.23 4.19
C GLY A 71 -14.14 13.23 3.06
N THR A 72 -13.16 12.95 2.20
CA THR A 72 -13.27 11.93 1.15
C THR A 72 -12.88 10.57 1.70
N ARG A 73 -13.70 9.54 1.46
CA ARG A 73 -13.38 8.14 1.77
C ARG A 73 -12.83 7.48 0.52
N ALA A 74 -11.59 7.01 0.57
CA ALA A 74 -10.95 6.33 -0.55
C ALA A 74 -11.26 4.83 -0.57
N ILE A 75 -11.57 4.32 -1.76
CA ILE A 75 -11.76 2.90 -2.04
C ILE A 75 -10.86 2.57 -3.22
N LEU A 76 -9.83 1.77 -2.97
CA LEU A 76 -8.85 1.39 -3.97
C LEU A 76 -9.34 0.14 -4.69
N VAL A 77 -9.47 0.22 -6.01
CA VAL A 77 -9.94 -0.89 -6.86
C VAL A 77 -8.89 -1.21 -7.91
N GLU A 78 -8.88 -2.48 -8.34
CA GLU A 78 -7.97 -3.00 -9.36
C GLU A 78 -6.50 -2.68 -9.03
N CYS A 79 -6.08 -2.72 -7.76
CA CYS A 79 -4.71 -2.42 -7.37
C CYS A 79 -3.69 -3.29 -8.14
N SER A 80 -2.84 -2.67 -8.95
CA SER A 80 -1.79 -3.38 -9.70
C SER A 80 -0.75 -4.03 -8.76
N PRO A 81 0.04 -5.01 -9.24
CA PRO A 81 1.10 -5.62 -8.42
C PRO A 81 2.09 -4.58 -7.87
N ALA A 82 2.41 -3.53 -8.63
CA ALA A 82 3.26 -2.44 -8.18
C ALA A 82 2.66 -1.68 -6.97
N ILE A 83 1.34 -1.51 -6.96
CA ILE A 83 0.62 -0.88 -5.84
C ILE A 83 0.55 -1.82 -4.63
N VAL A 84 0.23 -3.11 -4.84
CA VAL A 84 0.19 -4.11 -3.75
C VAL A 84 1.54 -4.19 -3.04
N ALA A 85 2.65 -4.17 -3.80
CA ALA A 85 3.99 -4.11 -3.23
C ALA A 85 4.19 -2.91 -2.30
N GLN A 86 3.72 -1.71 -2.68
CA GLN A 86 3.82 -0.53 -1.82
C GLN A 86 2.89 -0.58 -0.60
N ILE A 87 1.70 -1.17 -0.73
CA ILE A 87 0.78 -1.36 0.41
C ILE A 87 1.46 -2.22 1.49
N ASN A 88 2.17 -3.27 1.09
CA ASN A 88 2.89 -4.15 2.02
C ASN A 88 4.16 -3.51 2.60
N LEU A 89 4.84 -2.65 1.82
CA LEU A 89 6.14 -2.09 2.18
C LEU A 89 6.06 -0.78 2.96
N VAL A 90 5.06 0.07 2.67
CA VAL A 90 4.99 1.45 3.13
C VAL A 90 3.87 1.62 4.15
N ASN A 91 4.23 2.03 5.35
CA ASN A 91 3.25 2.37 6.39
C ASN A 91 2.30 3.47 5.91
N ASN A 92 1.01 3.31 6.20
CA ASN A 92 -0.03 4.28 5.86
C ASN A 92 -0.18 4.54 4.35
N PHE A 93 0.29 3.64 3.48
CA PHE A 93 0.12 3.78 2.03
C PHE A 93 -1.35 3.91 1.63
N THR A 94 -2.25 3.20 2.33
CA THR A 94 -3.70 3.26 2.09
C THR A 94 -4.42 4.29 2.93
N GLY A 95 -3.73 5.00 3.84
CA GLY A 95 -4.38 5.86 4.82
C GLY A 95 -5.48 5.13 5.61
N THR A 96 -6.65 5.75 5.66
CA THR A 96 -7.93 5.19 6.14
C THR A 96 -8.76 4.52 5.03
N GLY A 97 -8.26 4.52 3.79
CA GLY A 97 -8.90 3.90 2.65
C GLY A 97 -8.93 2.37 2.71
N VAL A 98 -9.79 1.78 1.88
CA VAL A 98 -10.03 0.33 1.84
C VAL A 98 -9.63 -0.21 0.47
N VAL A 99 -8.89 -1.33 0.45
CA VAL A 99 -8.60 -2.09 -0.79
C VAL A 99 -9.77 -3.01 -1.08
N LYS A 100 -10.50 -2.77 -2.17
CA LYS A 100 -11.65 -3.58 -2.58
C LYS A 100 -11.24 -4.72 -3.53
N SER A 101 -10.33 -4.45 -4.46
CA SER A 101 -9.81 -5.46 -5.39
C SER A 101 -8.37 -5.18 -5.79
N PHE A 102 -7.66 -6.24 -6.17
CA PHE A 102 -6.24 -6.20 -6.51
C PHE A 102 -5.88 -7.31 -7.51
N PHE A 103 -4.78 -7.16 -8.21
CA PHE A 103 -4.31 -8.08 -9.25
C PHE A 103 -3.22 -9.03 -8.74
N VAL A 104 -3.47 -10.32 -8.75
CA VAL A 104 -2.51 -11.37 -8.34
C VAL A 104 -1.67 -11.83 -9.55
N PRO A 105 -0.33 -11.74 -9.52
CA PRO A 105 0.53 -12.12 -10.64
C PRO A 105 0.76 -13.63 -10.77
N TYR A 106 0.79 -14.12 -12.00
CA TYR A 106 1.07 -15.51 -12.35
C TYR A 106 2.00 -15.60 -13.56
N PHE A 107 2.76 -16.69 -13.61
CA PHE A 107 3.64 -17.05 -14.71
C PHE A 107 3.29 -18.45 -15.24
N CYS A 108 3.25 -18.61 -16.56
CA CYS A 108 3.06 -19.92 -17.19
C CYS A 108 4.41 -20.50 -17.61
N PRO A 109 4.90 -21.59 -16.97
CA PRO A 109 6.19 -22.18 -17.32
C PRO A 109 6.23 -22.84 -18.71
N GLU A 110 5.07 -23.14 -19.29
CA GLU A 110 4.97 -23.80 -20.60
C GLU A 110 4.92 -22.81 -21.76
N CYS A 111 4.31 -21.64 -21.56
CA CYS A 111 4.18 -20.61 -22.60
C CYS A 111 5.17 -19.45 -22.44
N ASP A 112 5.85 -19.36 -21.29
CA ASP A 112 6.71 -18.23 -20.92
C ASP A 112 5.95 -16.89 -20.89
N GLU A 113 4.69 -16.95 -20.43
CA GLU A 113 3.74 -15.83 -20.43
C GLU A 113 3.33 -15.43 -19.01
N GLU A 114 3.22 -14.11 -18.80
CA GLU A 114 2.77 -13.51 -17.55
C GLU A 114 1.28 -13.12 -17.63
N LYS A 115 0.57 -13.31 -16.53
CA LYS A 115 -0.84 -12.93 -16.41
C LYS A 115 -1.14 -12.41 -15.02
N VAL A 116 -2.02 -11.43 -14.94
CA VAL A 116 -2.62 -11.02 -13.66
C VAL A 116 -4.07 -11.48 -13.56
N LEU A 117 -4.46 -11.92 -12.37
CA LEU A 117 -5.83 -12.28 -12.01
C LEU A 117 -6.42 -11.22 -11.08
N LEU A 118 -7.53 -10.59 -11.47
CA LEU A 118 -8.27 -9.68 -10.59
C LEU A 118 -8.99 -10.48 -9.49
N VAL A 119 -8.76 -10.11 -8.23
CA VAL A 119 -9.34 -10.74 -7.05
C VAL A 119 -10.00 -9.68 -6.17
N GLU A 120 -11.18 -9.98 -5.62
CA GLU A 120 -11.77 -9.16 -4.58
C GLU A 120 -11.19 -9.51 -3.21
N THR A 121 -10.91 -8.49 -2.40
CA THR A 121 -10.43 -8.66 -1.02
C THR A 121 -11.37 -9.53 -0.18
N SER A 122 -12.68 -9.48 -0.43
CA SER A 122 -13.68 -10.29 0.25
C SER A 122 -13.64 -11.78 -0.08
N ASP A 123 -13.02 -12.15 -1.21
CA ASP A 123 -12.98 -13.53 -1.69
C ASP A 123 -11.71 -14.26 -1.22
N MET A 124 -10.74 -13.52 -0.67
CA MET A 124 -9.57 -14.08 0.01
C MET A 124 -10.04 -14.68 1.33
N GLY A 125 -10.17 -16.01 1.36
CA GLY A 125 -10.60 -16.78 2.54
C GLY A 125 -9.79 -16.50 3.81
N PRO A 126 -10.09 -17.18 4.94
CA PRO A 126 -9.42 -16.91 6.20
C PRO A 126 -7.90 -17.12 6.12
N PRO A 127 -7.08 -16.39 6.90
CA PRO A 127 -5.64 -16.60 6.96
C PRO A 127 -5.26 -18.06 7.34
N PRO A 128 -4.15 -18.61 6.84
CA PRO A 128 -3.23 -18.01 5.87
C PRO A 128 -3.88 -17.87 4.48
N HIS A 129 -3.64 -16.73 3.83
CA HIS A 129 -4.23 -16.45 2.53
C HIS A 129 -3.47 -17.20 1.43
N GLU A 130 -4.20 -17.94 0.60
CA GLU A 130 -3.65 -18.69 -0.52
C GLU A 130 -4.00 -18.01 -1.86
N PRO A 131 -3.09 -18.03 -2.84
CA PRO A 131 -3.38 -17.49 -4.16
C PRO A 131 -4.48 -18.33 -4.84
N PRO A 132 -5.49 -17.70 -5.45
CA PRO A 132 -6.51 -18.44 -6.22
C PRO A 132 -5.89 -19.24 -7.37
N MET A 133 -6.61 -20.24 -7.89
CA MET A 133 -6.14 -20.97 -9.07
C MET A 133 -6.29 -20.09 -10.33
N CYS A 134 -5.24 -20.00 -11.14
CA CYS A 134 -5.25 -19.33 -12.44
C CYS A 134 -4.87 -20.32 -13.55
N ARG A 135 -5.53 -20.22 -14.72
CA ARG A 135 -5.21 -21.02 -15.92
C ARG A 135 -4.70 -20.12 -17.04
N CYS A 136 -3.73 -20.61 -17.79
CA CYS A 136 -3.14 -19.93 -18.95
C CYS A 136 -4.17 -19.82 -20.09
N ASP A 137 -4.20 -18.68 -20.76
CA ASP A 137 -5.15 -18.45 -21.86
C ASP A 137 -4.71 -19.15 -23.17
N GLU A 138 -3.45 -19.59 -23.28
CA GLU A 138 -2.90 -20.26 -24.46
C GLU A 138 -2.92 -21.79 -24.37
N CYS A 139 -2.41 -22.36 -23.27
CA CYS A 139 -2.28 -23.81 -23.10
C CYS A 139 -3.30 -24.42 -22.12
N ASP A 140 -4.11 -23.60 -21.44
CA ASP A 140 -5.10 -24.01 -20.43
C ASP A 140 -4.50 -24.77 -19.22
N LEU A 141 -3.18 -24.76 -19.02
CA LEU A 141 -2.56 -25.33 -17.84
C LEU A 141 -2.64 -24.37 -16.64
N VAL A 142 -2.53 -24.92 -15.43
CA VAL A 142 -2.48 -24.12 -14.21
C VAL A 142 -1.19 -23.31 -14.20
N MET A 143 -1.29 -22.02 -13.93
CA MET A 143 -0.14 -21.11 -13.85
C MET A 143 0.42 -21.07 -12.43
N ASP A 144 1.71 -20.80 -12.32
CA ASP A 144 2.40 -20.63 -11.06
C ASP A 144 2.18 -19.20 -10.54
N PHE A 145 1.94 -19.07 -9.25
CA PHE A 145 1.89 -17.75 -8.61
C PHE A 145 3.30 -17.15 -8.58
N ASP A 146 3.46 -15.93 -9.10
CA ASP A 146 4.77 -15.30 -9.33
C ASP A 146 5.17 -14.34 -8.19
N ASP A 147 4.89 -14.73 -6.94
CA ASP A 147 5.36 -14.03 -5.74
C ASP A 147 5.36 -15.00 -4.54
N MET A 148 5.70 -14.51 -3.35
CA MET A 148 5.63 -15.25 -2.09
C MET A 148 4.30 -14.93 -1.38
N PRO A 149 3.42 -15.93 -1.12
CA PRO A 149 2.07 -15.69 -0.58
C PRO A 149 2.07 -14.89 0.73
N ASP A 150 2.96 -15.24 1.66
CA ASP A 150 3.04 -14.62 2.98
C ASP A 150 3.35 -13.11 2.91
N SER A 151 4.21 -12.68 1.97
CA SER A 151 4.53 -11.26 1.80
C SER A 151 3.52 -10.54 0.92
N TYR A 152 3.02 -11.18 -0.13
CA TYR A 152 2.12 -10.56 -1.09
C TYR A 152 0.75 -10.26 -0.48
N PHE A 153 0.21 -11.20 0.30
CA PHE A 153 -1.10 -11.08 0.93
C PHE A 153 -1.05 -10.47 2.34
N ALA A 154 0.12 -10.00 2.80
CA ALA A 154 0.30 -9.48 4.16
C ALA A 154 -0.67 -8.33 4.50
N PHE A 155 -0.98 -7.45 3.55
CA PHE A 155 -1.90 -6.31 3.75
C PHE A 155 -3.32 -6.72 4.16
N LEU A 156 -3.76 -7.93 3.81
CA LEU A 156 -5.08 -8.44 4.15
C LEU A 156 -5.25 -8.59 5.68
N SER A 157 -4.15 -8.89 6.40
CA SER A 157 -4.15 -8.99 7.86
C SER A 157 -4.40 -7.64 8.57
N ASN A 158 -4.07 -6.53 7.91
CA ASN A 158 -4.14 -5.18 8.48
C ASN A 158 -5.44 -4.44 8.11
N SER A 159 -6.35 -5.11 7.39
CA SER A 159 -7.55 -4.53 6.79
C SER A 159 -8.65 -4.31 7.84
N ARG A 160 -8.41 -3.39 8.77
CA ARG A 160 -9.46 -2.83 9.62
C ARG A 160 -10.48 -2.13 8.72
N LYS A 161 -11.66 -2.75 8.63
CA LYS A 161 -12.94 -2.21 8.15
C LYS A 161 -13.15 -2.31 6.64
N TYR A 162 -13.69 -3.47 6.23
CA TYR A 162 -14.61 -3.63 5.10
C TYR A 162 -15.75 -2.60 5.19
N ALA A 163 -15.54 -1.36 4.78
CA ALA A 163 -16.56 -0.32 4.89
C ALA A 163 -17.58 -0.43 3.75
N GLU A 164 -18.86 -0.63 4.10
CA GLU A 164 -20.06 -0.38 3.28
C GLU A 164 -19.92 -0.66 1.76
N ALA A 165 -19.46 -1.85 1.39
CA ALA A 165 -19.26 -2.25 0.00
C ALA A 165 -20.55 -2.19 -0.85
N GLU A 166 -21.75 -2.28 -0.26
CA GLU A 166 -23.00 -2.28 -1.04
C GLU A 166 -23.29 -0.97 -1.77
N LYS A 167 -23.15 0.18 -1.10
CA LYS A 167 -23.43 1.50 -1.73
C LYS A 167 -22.45 1.79 -2.87
N VAL A 168 -21.21 1.33 -2.70
CA VAL A 168 -20.10 1.51 -3.63
C VAL A 168 -20.23 0.56 -4.81
N SER A 169 -20.60 -0.70 -4.57
CA SER A 169 -20.82 -1.70 -5.60
C SER A 169 -21.97 -1.31 -6.53
N GLY A 170 -23.05 -0.73 -5.97
CA GLY A 170 -24.14 -0.14 -6.78
C GLY A 170 -23.65 1.01 -7.67
N ALA A 171 -22.90 1.95 -7.11
CA ALA A 171 -22.37 3.09 -7.87
C ALA A 171 -21.36 2.69 -8.96
N ILE A 172 -20.48 1.72 -8.70
CA ILE A 172 -19.54 1.17 -9.69
C ILE A 172 -20.31 0.47 -10.82
N ARG A 173 -21.31 -0.34 -10.48
CA ARG A 173 -22.10 -1.11 -11.46
C ARG A 173 -22.93 -0.23 -12.37
N ASP A 174 -23.38 0.92 -11.90
CA ASP A 174 -24.22 1.80 -12.71
C ASP A 174 -23.40 2.75 -13.61
N MET A 175 -22.11 2.99 -13.34
CA MET A 175 -21.22 3.77 -14.21
C MET A 175 -20.51 2.89 -15.26
N GLY A 176 -20.31 1.61 -14.95
CA GLY A 176 -19.93 0.62 -15.95
C GLY A 176 -21.13 0.26 -16.83
N GLY A 177 -21.08 0.58 -18.12
CA GLY A 177 -21.99 0.00 -19.12
C GLY A 177 -22.01 -1.53 -19.04
N PRO A 178 -23.06 -2.19 -19.56
CA PRO A 178 -23.54 -3.49 -19.09
C PRO A 178 -22.45 -4.57 -19.11
N SER A 179 -21.98 -4.95 -17.93
CA SER A 179 -21.44 -6.30 -17.71
C SER A 179 -22.59 -7.17 -17.20
N GLU A 180 -23.10 -8.03 -18.08
CA GLU A 180 -24.05 -9.11 -17.77
C GLU A 180 -23.71 -9.82 -16.44
N PRO A 181 -24.72 -10.25 -15.67
CA PRO A 181 -24.50 -11.02 -14.46
C PRO A 181 -24.04 -12.42 -14.84
N SER A 182 -22.73 -12.64 -14.92
CA SER A 182 -22.16 -13.97 -15.07
C SER A 182 -21.83 -14.51 -13.68
N ASP A 183 -22.65 -15.45 -13.22
CA ASP A 183 -22.18 -16.46 -12.28
C ASP A 183 -20.84 -17.02 -12.78
N LYS A 184 -19.90 -17.20 -11.85
CA LYS A 184 -18.50 -17.64 -12.01
C LYS A 184 -17.51 -16.50 -12.29
N ALA A 185 -16.59 -16.33 -11.32
CA ALA A 185 -15.33 -15.59 -11.36
C ALA A 185 -14.88 -15.27 -12.80
N ARG A 186 -15.27 -14.11 -13.31
CA ARG A 186 -14.90 -13.68 -14.66
C ARG A 186 -13.53 -13.04 -14.58
N VAL A 187 -12.53 -13.88 -14.82
CA VAL A 187 -11.13 -13.54 -15.07
C VAL A 187 -11.08 -12.38 -16.07
N ARG A 188 -10.75 -11.17 -15.61
CA ARG A 188 -10.24 -10.11 -16.48
C ARG A 188 -8.73 -10.34 -16.59
N SER A 189 -8.33 -11.20 -17.53
CA SER A 189 -6.93 -11.36 -17.89
C SER A 189 -6.44 -10.04 -18.49
N ARG A 190 -5.43 -9.43 -17.89
CA ARG A 190 -4.62 -8.42 -18.58
C ARG A 190 -3.25 -9.04 -18.80
N VAL A 191 -2.88 -9.19 -20.07
CA VAL A 191 -1.53 -9.60 -20.47
C VAL A 191 -0.64 -8.36 -20.36
N SER A 192 0.39 -8.44 -19.54
CA SER A 192 1.44 -7.42 -19.48
C SER A 192 2.48 -7.79 -20.55
N SER A 193 2.46 -7.15 -21.72
CA SER A 193 3.47 -7.42 -22.75
C SER A 193 4.80 -6.72 -22.41
N PRO A 194 5.94 -7.43 -22.31
CA PRO A 194 7.25 -6.79 -22.32
C PRO A 194 7.67 -6.53 -23.77
N ALA A 195 7.98 -5.27 -24.11
CA ALA A 195 8.53 -4.92 -25.42
C ALA A 195 9.99 -5.40 -25.54
N ILE A 196 10.22 -6.53 -26.21
CA ILE A 196 11.56 -6.98 -26.65
C ILE A 196 11.63 -6.93 -28.17
N ALA A 197 12.53 -6.10 -28.70
CA ALA A 197 12.78 -5.95 -30.13
C ALA A 197 13.55 -7.16 -30.70
N PRO A 198 13.18 -7.71 -31.88
CA PRO A 198 13.93 -8.78 -32.52
C PRO A 198 15.11 -8.22 -33.34
N SER A 199 16.29 -8.82 -33.16
CA SER A 199 17.44 -8.66 -34.06
C SER A 199 17.29 -9.56 -35.30
N PRO A 200 17.60 -9.11 -36.54
CA PRO A 200 17.58 -9.99 -37.71
C PRO A 200 18.96 -10.62 -38.01
N LYS A 201 18.96 -11.91 -38.41
CA LYS A 201 20.12 -12.65 -38.93
C LYS A 201 19.91 -13.11 -40.40
N GLY A 202 20.94 -12.92 -41.24
CA GLY A 202 21.34 -13.73 -42.44
C GLY A 202 20.56 -13.50 -43.75
N ALA A 203 21.11 -13.54 -44.99
CA ALA A 203 22.40 -13.98 -45.60
C ALA A 203 22.40 -13.55 -47.13
N PRO A 204 23.24 -14.00 -48.12
CA PRO A 204 24.53 -14.73 -48.15
C PRO A 204 25.56 -14.07 -49.16
N PRO A 205 26.51 -14.73 -49.90
CA PRO A 205 27.91 -14.28 -50.03
C PRO A 205 28.40 -13.88 -51.45
N GLY A 206 29.52 -13.14 -51.54
CA GLY A 206 30.24 -12.88 -52.81
C GLY A 206 31.69 -12.44 -52.62
N LEU A 207 32.64 -13.19 -53.18
CA LEU A 207 34.09 -12.95 -53.28
C LEU A 207 34.43 -12.35 -54.68
N PRO A 208 35.70 -12.10 -55.08
CA PRO A 208 36.83 -11.40 -54.44
C PRO A 208 37.52 -10.36 -55.39
N GLY A 209 38.41 -9.47 -54.89
CA GLY A 209 39.22 -8.62 -55.79
C GLY A 209 40.23 -7.64 -55.20
N ARG A 210 41.44 -8.14 -54.88
CA ARG A 210 42.82 -7.58 -55.04
C ARG A 210 43.24 -6.15 -54.55
N PRO A 211 44.57 -5.92 -54.35
CA PRO A 211 45.12 -4.93 -53.41
C PRO A 211 45.89 -3.76 -54.05
N SER A 212 46.19 -2.69 -53.29
CA SER A 212 47.33 -1.77 -53.53
C SER A 212 47.65 -0.85 -52.32
N ALA A 213 48.80 -1.10 -51.70
CA ALA A 213 49.93 -0.22 -51.29
C ALA A 213 49.78 1.25 -50.81
N PRO A 214 50.80 1.80 -50.07
CA PRO A 214 50.67 2.90 -49.10
C PRO A 214 51.34 4.23 -49.52
N ASN A 215 51.00 5.38 -48.89
CA ASN A 215 51.97 6.32 -48.29
C ASN A 215 51.38 7.64 -47.71
N ARG A 216 51.97 8.02 -46.57
CA ARG A 216 52.52 9.34 -46.14
C ARG A 216 51.63 10.51 -45.66
N LEU A 217 51.90 10.83 -44.38
CA LEU A 217 52.36 12.12 -43.78
C LEU A 217 51.48 13.37 -43.90
N SER A 218 51.06 13.91 -42.75
CA SER A 218 51.51 15.21 -42.20
C SER A 218 50.92 15.47 -40.81
N ALA A 219 51.75 15.97 -39.89
CA ALA A 219 51.37 16.64 -38.61
C ALA A 219 51.62 18.16 -38.77
N PRO A 220 51.62 19.04 -37.73
CA PRO A 220 51.01 19.13 -36.38
C PRO A 220 50.21 20.49 -36.28
N PRO A 221 50.03 21.29 -35.18
CA PRO A 221 50.52 21.19 -33.80
C PRO A 221 49.58 21.61 -32.63
N SER A 222 50.19 21.47 -31.45
CA SER A 222 49.90 21.75 -30.04
C SER A 222 49.38 23.14 -29.63
N TYR A 223 48.65 23.20 -28.50
CA TYR A 223 48.51 24.39 -27.66
C TYR A 223 48.91 24.11 -26.21
N GLY A 224 49.85 24.90 -25.71
CA GLY A 224 50.21 25.05 -24.30
C GLY A 224 49.65 26.36 -23.72
N ALA A 225 49.51 26.38 -22.39
CA ALA A 225 49.12 27.53 -21.56
C ALA A 225 50.15 28.69 -21.62
N PRO A 226 49.80 29.88 -21.08
CA PRO A 226 50.12 30.16 -19.67
C PRO A 226 49.07 31.01 -18.94
N GLY A 227 49.22 31.13 -17.61
CA GLY A 227 48.30 31.83 -16.73
C GLY A 227 48.83 33.14 -16.12
N ALA A 228 48.16 33.48 -15.02
CA ALA A 228 48.51 34.41 -13.93
C ALA A 228 48.01 35.87 -14.01
N ALA A 229 47.21 36.19 -12.99
CA ALA A 229 47.41 37.26 -11.99
C ALA A 229 46.29 38.32 -11.88
N GLY A 230 45.83 38.56 -10.65
CA GLY A 230 45.47 39.91 -10.21
C GLY A 230 44.11 40.13 -9.51
N ALA A 231 44.13 40.04 -8.16
CA ALA A 231 43.52 40.97 -7.20
C ALA A 231 41.97 41.14 -7.08
N ARG A 232 41.46 40.66 -5.94
CA ARG A 232 40.37 41.24 -5.09
C ARG A 232 40.91 42.46 -4.30
N PRO A 233 40.15 43.32 -3.55
CA PRO A 233 38.97 42.98 -2.72
C PRO A 233 37.92 44.10 -2.47
N GLY A 234 36.83 43.77 -1.74
CA GLY A 234 36.03 44.78 -1.01
C GLY A 234 34.55 44.45 -0.78
N LEU A 235 34.24 43.66 0.26
CA LEU A 235 32.95 43.66 0.96
C LEU A 235 33.15 44.36 2.31
N PRO A 236 32.16 45.10 2.84
CA PRO A 236 32.10 45.41 4.26
C PRO A 236 31.18 44.43 5.00
N SER A 237 31.53 44.21 6.26
CA SER A 237 30.93 43.27 7.19
C SER A 237 30.70 43.96 8.55
N PHE A 238 29.78 43.36 9.35
CA PHE A 238 29.70 43.32 10.83
C PHE A 238 28.89 44.40 11.60
N PRO A 239 28.38 44.13 12.85
CA PRO A 239 28.27 42.87 13.62
C PRO A 239 26.92 42.74 14.45
N PRO A 240 26.83 42.13 15.67
CA PRO A 240 25.81 41.12 15.97
C PRO A 240 24.89 41.54 17.14
N ARG A 241 23.93 40.71 17.56
CA ARG A 241 23.40 40.79 18.93
C ARG A 241 22.95 39.42 19.44
N GLY A 242 23.55 39.06 20.59
CA GLY A 242 23.28 37.84 21.34
C GLY A 242 22.04 37.93 22.23
N PRO A 243 21.91 37.00 23.19
CA PRO A 243 20.65 36.63 23.84
C PRO A 243 20.39 37.41 25.13
N SER A 244 19.10 37.58 25.46
CA SER A 244 18.66 38.12 26.75
C SER A 244 17.57 37.26 27.36
N ASN A 245 17.76 37.06 28.65
CA ASN A 245 17.16 36.13 29.58
C ASN A 245 16.03 36.82 30.38
N LEU A 246 15.21 36.01 31.08
CA LEU A 246 14.50 36.31 32.35
C LEU A 246 13.28 37.25 32.34
N GLY A 247 12.15 36.73 32.84
CA GLY A 247 11.14 37.53 33.56
C GLY A 247 9.70 37.02 33.45
N GLY A 248 9.29 36.10 34.33
CA GLY A 248 7.90 36.11 34.85
C GLY A 248 7.66 37.36 35.70
N PRO A 249 6.46 37.60 36.30
CA PRO A 249 5.47 36.60 36.72
C PRO A 249 4.01 36.91 36.33
N ASN A 250 3.13 35.93 36.60
CA ASN A 250 1.69 36.14 36.78
C ASN A 250 1.39 37.31 37.73
N PRO A 251 0.19 37.89 37.61
CA PRO A 251 -0.63 38.19 38.76
C PRO A 251 -1.83 37.23 38.82
N MET A 252 -1.94 36.58 40.00
CA MET A 252 -3.16 36.02 40.57
C MET A 252 -4.30 37.06 40.45
N SER A 253 -5.57 36.72 40.29
CA SER A 253 -6.44 36.11 41.28
C SER A 253 -7.86 36.45 40.83
N ASN A 254 -8.84 35.56 41.00
CA ASN A 254 -9.81 35.67 42.10
C ASN A 254 -11.11 34.90 41.79
N GLY A 255 -11.62 34.21 42.81
CA GLY A 255 -13.01 33.71 42.94
C GLY A 255 -13.28 32.38 42.24
N GLY A 256 -13.41 31.23 42.91
CA GLY A 256 -14.10 31.00 44.18
C GLY A 256 -15.56 30.67 43.90
N GLY A 257 -15.95 29.40 44.07
CA GLY A 257 -17.34 28.97 43.88
C GLY A 257 -17.52 27.46 44.01
N LEU A 258 -17.50 26.97 45.25
CA LEU A 258 -17.84 25.60 45.64
C LEU A 258 -19.37 25.39 45.68
N GLY A 259 -19.84 24.35 45.00
CA GLY A 259 -21.00 23.51 45.34
C GLY A 259 -22.41 24.00 44.94
N PRO A 260 -23.47 23.16 45.09
CA PRO A 260 -23.46 21.74 45.48
C PRO A 260 -24.36 20.80 44.61
N LEU A 261 -24.07 19.50 44.68
CA LEU A 261 -25.02 18.36 44.51
C LEU A 261 -25.92 18.23 45.77
N PRO A 262 -26.90 17.29 45.91
CA PRO A 262 -27.78 16.53 45.00
C PRO A 262 -29.28 16.73 45.45
N PRO A 263 -30.27 15.80 45.34
CA PRO A 263 -30.29 14.48 45.99
C PRO A 263 -30.90 13.32 45.17
N SER A 264 -30.86 12.15 45.80
CA SER A 264 -31.11 10.79 45.33
C SER A 264 -32.48 10.21 45.78
N GLY A 265 -33.00 9.25 44.99
CA GLY A 265 -33.88 8.14 45.39
C GLY A 265 -35.40 8.31 45.18
N PRO A 266 -36.23 7.22 45.22
CA PRO A 266 -35.90 5.81 45.55
C PRO A 266 -36.52 4.70 44.64
N MET A 267 -35.90 3.51 44.75
CA MET A 267 -36.40 2.09 44.79
C MET A 267 -37.70 1.56 44.13
N SER A 268 -37.54 0.29 43.66
CA SER A 268 -38.50 -0.85 43.59
C SER A 268 -39.54 -0.83 42.44
N SER A 269 -39.89 -1.92 41.75
CA SER A 269 -40.02 -3.33 42.12
C SER A 269 -40.21 -4.20 40.87
N ALA A 270 -39.77 -5.46 40.93
CA ALA A 270 -40.22 -6.54 40.05
C ALA A 270 -41.50 -7.18 40.61
N PRO A 271 -42.23 -7.95 39.78
CA PRO A 271 -42.80 -9.20 40.28
C PRO A 271 -42.48 -10.39 39.38
N ALA A 272 -42.52 -11.54 40.02
CA ALA A 272 -42.24 -12.87 39.49
C ALA A 272 -43.52 -13.68 39.20
N THR A 273 -43.32 -14.82 38.54
CA THR A 273 -43.97 -16.13 38.72
C THR A 273 -44.88 -16.71 37.61
N ALA A 274 -44.82 -18.05 37.58
CA ALA A 274 -45.56 -19.08 36.84
C ALA A 274 -45.05 -19.38 35.41
N GLY A 275 -44.51 -20.55 35.05
CA GLY A 275 -44.53 -21.88 35.65
C GLY A 275 -45.35 -22.83 34.79
N MET A 276 -44.70 -23.79 34.10
CA MET A 276 -45.20 -25.14 33.77
C MET A 276 -44.18 -25.91 32.89
N ALA A 277 -43.57 -26.94 33.48
CA ALA A 277 -43.10 -28.16 32.81
C ALA A 277 -44.30 -29.18 32.82
N PRO A 278 -44.28 -30.40 32.21
CA PRO A 278 -43.16 -31.35 32.21
C PRO A 278 -43.06 -32.33 31.00
N LEU A 279 -42.20 -33.37 31.19
CA LEU A 279 -41.99 -34.63 30.46
C LEU A 279 -40.88 -34.56 29.38
N GLY A 280 -39.82 -35.38 29.39
CA GLY A 280 -39.44 -36.56 30.17
C GLY A 280 -38.47 -37.42 29.32
N MET A 281 -37.58 -38.18 29.98
CA MET A 281 -36.46 -39.01 29.49
C MET A 281 -35.15 -38.23 29.23
N GLY A 282 -33.99 -38.49 29.85
CA GLY A 282 -33.55 -39.62 30.69
C GLY A 282 -32.34 -40.30 30.04
N MET A 283 -31.11 -39.89 30.39
CA MET A 283 -29.95 -40.76 30.62
C MET A 283 -28.75 -39.96 31.16
N GLY A 284 -28.00 -40.59 32.06
CA GLY A 284 -26.98 -39.99 32.95
C GLY A 284 -25.59 -39.75 32.34
N PRO A 285 -24.60 -39.44 33.19
CA PRO A 285 -23.54 -38.47 32.87
C PRO A 285 -22.26 -39.11 32.34
N LEU A 286 -21.66 -38.47 31.33
CA LEU A 286 -20.25 -38.65 30.98
C LEU A 286 -19.43 -37.51 31.56
N GLN A 287 -18.37 -37.92 32.26
CA GLN A 287 -17.40 -37.10 32.97
C GLN A 287 -16.63 -36.14 32.06
N GLY A 288 -16.61 -34.87 32.46
CA GLY A 288 -15.44 -33.99 32.53
C GLY A 288 -14.41 -33.97 31.39
N ALA A 289 -14.44 -32.89 30.61
CA ALA A 289 -13.23 -32.24 30.11
C ALA A 289 -13.44 -30.73 30.08
N ALA A 290 -12.93 -30.03 31.09
CA ALA A 290 -12.85 -28.57 31.09
C ALA A 290 -11.83 -28.11 30.03
N PRO A 291 -12.08 -27.03 29.26
CA PRO A 291 -11.06 -26.48 28.38
C PRO A 291 -9.93 -25.90 29.23
N ALA A 292 -8.72 -26.45 29.06
CA ALA A 292 -7.51 -25.94 29.68
C ALA A 292 -7.30 -24.48 29.24
N ARG A 293 -7.46 -23.55 30.18
CA ARG A 293 -6.92 -22.19 30.04
C ARG A 293 -5.42 -22.34 29.82
N ARG A 294 -4.94 -22.16 28.57
CA ARG A 294 -3.53 -21.89 28.26
C ARG A 294 -3.19 -20.53 28.86
N GLY A 295 -2.95 -20.55 30.18
CA GLY A 295 -2.57 -19.39 30.95
C GLY A 295 -1.17 -18.94 30.58
N ASN A 296 -0.90 -17.68 30.87
CA ASN A 296 0.30 -16.87 30.63
C ASN A 296 1.65 -17.49 31.07
N ALA A 297 1.68 -18.75 31.51
CA ALA A 297 2.86 -19.51 31.90
C ALA A 297 3.91 -19.57 30.78
N THR A 298 3.51 -19.74 29.52
CA THR A 298 4.45 -19.75 28.38
C THR A 298 5.11 -18.38 28.18
N ILE A 299 4.39 -17.30 28.45
CA ILE A 299 4.92 -15.93 28.36
C ILE A 299 5.93 -15.70 29.49
N TYR A 300 5.62 -16.10 30.72
CA TYR A 300 6.55 -15.96 31.84
C TYR A 300 7.82 -16.80 31.66
N THR A 301 7.73 -18.00 31.09
CA THR A 301 8.92 -18.81 30.78
C THR A 301 9.80 -18.17 29.72
N LEU A 302 9.22 -17.58 28.67
CA LEU A 302 9.99 -16.92 27.61
C LEU A 302 10.67 -15.64 28.12
N VAL A 303 9.97 -14.85 28.95
CA VAL A 303 10.55 -13.66 29.59
C VAL A 303 11.69 -14.06 30.53
N GLY A 304 11.53 -15.13 31.31
CA GLY A 304 12.59 -15.63 32.19
C GLY A 304 13.85 -16.05 31.43
N VAL A 305 13.69 -16.78 30.32
CA VAL A 305 14.83 -17.19 29.46
C VAL A 305 15.53 -15.98 28.85
N LEU A 306 14.77 -14.98 28.38
CA LEU A 306 15.33 -13.75 27.81
C LEU A 306 16.17 -12.96 28.82
N VAL A 307 15.68 -12.82 30.06
CA VAL A 307 16.40 -12.10 31.12
C VAL A 307 17.72 -12.81 31.47
N VAL A 308 17.71 -14.14 31.55
CA VAL A 308 18.94 -14.91 31.80
C VAL A 308 19.93 -14.75 30.64
N ALA A 309 19.45 -14.81 29.39
CA ALA A 309 20.31 -14.63 28.22
C ALA A 309 20.98 -13.26 28.18
N ILE A 310 20.24 -12.19 28.51
CA ILE A 310 20.78 -10.82 28.60
C ILE A 310 21.81 -10.73 29.75
N GLY A 311 21.54 -11.35 30.90
CA GLY A 311 22.47 -11.38 32.02
C GLY A 311 23.79 -12.08 31.68
N VAL A 312 23.72 -13.22 30.98
CA VAL A 312 24.91 -13.96 30.52
C VAL A 312 25.68 -13.13 29.49
N LEU A 313 25.00 -12.49 28.54
CA LEU A 313 25.64 -11.62 27.55
C LEU A 313 26.34 -10.43 28.21
N GLY A 314 25.68 -9.77 29.17
CA GLY A 314 26.25 -8.68 29.95
C GLY A 314 27.47 -9.10 30.76
N TYR A 315 27.42 -10.28 31.39
CA TYR A 315 28.58 -10.84 32.10
C TYR A 315 29.75 -11.10 31.15
N LEU A 316 29.51 -11.75 30.01
CA LEU A 316 30.54 -12.05 29.01
C LEU A 316 31.19 -10.78 28.43
N LEU A 317 30.42 -9.69 28.29
CA LEU A 317 30.93 -8.39 27.84
C LEU A 317 31.73 -7.65 28.91
N LEU A 318 31.45 -7.88 30.19
CA LEU A 318 32.17 -7.28 31.32
C LEU A 318 33.44 -8.05 31.72
N THR A 319 33.55 -9.33 31.34
CA THR A 319 34.70 -10.18 31.64
C THR A 319 35.71 -10.31 30.49
N ARG A 320 35.56 -9.53 29.42
CA ARG A 320 36.57 -9.35 28.36
C ARG A 320 37.27 -8.01 28.50
#